data_AF-A0A6G0WKD6-F1
#
_entry.id   AF-A0A6G0WKD6-F1
#
_cell.length_a   1.000
_cell.length_b   1.000
_cell.length_c   1.000
_cell.angle_alpha   90.00
_cell.angle_beta   90.00
_cell.angle_gamma   90.00
#
_symmetry.space_group_name_H-M   'P 1'
#
loop_
_entity.id
_entity.type
_entity.pdbx_description
1 polymer ?
#
loop_
_entity_poly.entity_id
_entity_poly.type
_entity_poly.pdbx_seq_one_letter_code
_entity_poly.pdbx_strand_id
1 'polypeptide(L)'
;MLAVWFCNNQHAIQDQIYDFEHWFGIFQSSLRAIGNVVMVMSPWNDPVTLKRTWCVFEVYASEVENARFEIAMGRSQKASLIQDIQVLGAFHEMLSTVNSEKSKTTVPSDRDNIFELIRDEVGFTQLDRMVFDVIEKWMLRSIDHEIDAAPTTVIQADWIMVKGNLLQDKGEYAQAKDAFQTAHEISRQDFGDDYPESRLGTESSSK
;
A
#
# COMPACT_ATOMS: atom_id res chain seq x y z
N MET A 1 12.66 1.09 -16.20
CA MET A 1 13.04 -0.08 -15.37
C MET A 1 11.77 -0.89 -15.14
N LEU A 2 11.84 -2.18 -15.46
CA LEU A 2 10.73 -3.12 -15.72
C LEU A 2 9.91 -3.47 -14.47
N ALA A 3 8.65 -3.85 -14.66
CA ALA A 3 7.93 -4.64 -13.67
C ALA A 3 8.50 -6.04 -13.85
N VAL A 4 9.27 -6.53 -12.89
CA VAL A 4 9.98 -7.80 -13.03
C VAL A 4 9.07 -8.89 -12.50
N TRP A 5 8.49 -9.67 -13.41
CA TRP A 5 7.78 -10.88 -13.05
C TRP A 5 8.80 -11.95 -12.76
N PHE A 6 9.03 -12.25 -11.48
CA PHE A 6 9.96 -13.31 -11.08
C PHE A 6 9.56 -14.69 -11.61
N CYS A 7 8.30 -14.86 -12.01
CA CYS A 7 7.77 -16.08 -12.61
C CYS A 7 7.95 -16.18 -14.13
N ASN A 8 8.39 -15.11 -14.80
CA ASN A 8 8.54 -15.10 -16.25
C ASN A 8 9.95 -14.70 -16.65
N ASN A 9 10.61 -15.53 -17.47
CA ASN A 9 11.95 -15.24 -17.96
C ASN A 9 11.88 -14.18 -19.08
N GLN A 10 11.77 -12.91 -18.69
CA GLN A 10 11.68 -11.77 -19.60
C GLN A 10 12.92 -11.62 -20.52
N HIS A 11 14.03 -12.31 -20.22
CA HIS A 11 15.23 -12.33 -21.08
C HIS A 11 15.16 -13.39 -22.18
N ALA A 12 14.49 -14.53 -21.95
CA ALA A 12 14.33 -15.57 -22.97
C ALA A 12 13.33 -15.20 -24.08
N ILE A 13 12.56 -14.13 -23.86
CA ILE A 13 11.43 -13.75 -24.71
C ILE A 13 11.75 -12.49 -25.54
N GLN A 14 12.96 -11.94 -25.40
CA GLN A 14 13.40 -10.71 -26.06
C GLN A 14 13.44 -10.82 -27.60
N ASP A 15 13.45 -12.04 -28.15
CA ASP A 15 13.52 -12.33 -29.59
C ASP A 15 12.16 -12.68 -30.23
N GLN A 16 11.04 -12.66 -29.49
CA GLN A 16 9.70 -12.98 -30.02
C GLN A 16 8.66 -11.90 -29.66
N ILE A 17 8.01 -11.34 -30.69
CA ILE A 17 6.88 -10.41 -30.53
C ILE A 17 5.62 -11.23 -30.29
N TYR A 18 5.17 -11.27 -29.04
CA TYR A 18 3.87 -11.82 -28.66
C TYR A 18 2.84 -10.71 -28.54
N ASP A 19 1.58 -11.01 -28.84
CA ASP A 19 0.46 -10.09 -28.65
C ASP A 19 0.09 -9.96 -27.16
N PHE A 20 -0.72 -8.94 -26.86
CA PHE A 20 -1.14 -8.65 -25.49
C PHE A 20 -1.94 -9.80 -24.87
N GLU A 21 -2.83 -10.43 -25.64
CA GLU A 21 -3.66 -11.54 -25.17
C GLU A 21 -2.82 -12.73 -24.70
N HIS A 22 -1.75 -13.05 -25.42
CA HIS A 22 -0.84 -14.12 -25.02
C HIS A 22 -0.15 -13.81 -23.69
N TRP A 23 0.42 -12.61 -23.54
CA TRP A 23 1.07 -12.19 -22.30
C TRP A 23 0.10 -12.15 -21.13
N PHE A 24 -1.10 -11.64 -21.38
CA PHE A 24 -2.17 -11.55 -20.40
C PHE A 24 -2.64 -12.95 -19.96
N GLY A 25 -2.78 -13.89 -20.89
CA GLY A 25 -3.14 -15.28 -20.57
C GLY A 25 -2.08 -15.98 -19.72
N ILE A 26 -0.80 -15.79 -20.04
CA ILE A 26 0.32 -16.32 -19.23
C ILE A 26 0.31 -15.70 -17.84
N PHE A 27 0.09 -14.39 -17.76
CA PHE A 27 0.02 -13.67 -16.49
C PHE A 27 -1.04 -14.24 -15.56
N GLN A 28 -2.29 -14.29 -16.02
CA GLN A 28 -3.40 -14.76 -15.20
C GLN A 28 -3.19 -16.21 -14.78
N SER A 29 -2.72 -17.06 -15.69
CA SER A 29 -2.44 -18.46 -15.38
C SER A 29 -1.33 -18.60 -14.33
N SER A 30 -0.26 -17.81 -14.45
CA SER A 30 0.84 -17.79 -13.48
C SER A 30 0.40 -17.25 -12.14
N LEU A 31 -0.38 -16.17 -12.13
CA LEU A 31 -0.90 -15.53 -10.92
C LEU A 31 -1.83 -16.47 -10.16
N ARG A 32 -2.76 -17.15 -10.86
CA ARG A 32 -3.63 -18.19 -10.26
C ARG A 32 -2.83 -19.35 -9.66
N ALA A 33 -1.76 -19.77 -10.32
CA ALA A 33 -0.93 -20.87 -9.85
C ALA A 33 -0.07 -20.49 -8.62
N ILE A 34 0.47 -19.27 -8.59
CA ILE A 34 1.36 -18.80 -7.52
C ILE A 34 0.58 -18.26 -6.32
N GLY A 35 -0.55 -17.58 -6.56
CA GLY A 35 -1.42 -17.01 -5.55
C GLY A 35 -0.81 -15.87 -4.74
N ASN A 36 0.30 -15.28 -5.19
CA ASN A 36 1.02 -14.22 -4.48
C ASN A 36 1.57 -13.18 -5.46
N VAL A 37 1.52 -11.90 -5.08
CA VAL A 37 2.13 -10.76 -5.78
C VAL A 37 2.96 -9.97 -4.79
N VAL A 38 4.19 -9.63 -5.16
CA VAL A 38 5.05 -8.75 -4.37
C VAL A 38 5.38 -7.51 -5.19
N MET A 39 4.94 -6.34 -4.74
CA MET A 39 5.30 -5.06 -5.34
C MET A 39 6.47 -4.43 -4.57
N VAL A 40 7.53 -4.03 -5.27
CA VAL A 40 8.61 -3.26 -4.65
C VAL A 40 8.26 -1.77 -4.69
N MET A 41 7.93 -1.18 -3.55
CA MET A 41 7.53 0.22 -3.45
C MET A 41 8.71 1.13 -3.13
N SER A 42 8.94 2.14 -3.98
CA SER A 42 9.96 3.19 -3.77
C SER A 42 9.71 4.41 -4.67
N PRO A 43 9.81 5.65 -4.16
CA PRO A 43 9.76 5.97 -2.73
C PRO A 43 8.40 5.59 -2.12
N TRP A 44 8.29 5.46 -0.81
CA TRP A 44 7.05 5.02 -0.17
C TRP A 44 5.93 6.07 -0.30
N ASN A 45 6.26 7.36 -0.21
CA ASN A 45 5.30 8.48 -0.20
C ASN A 45 4.84 8.94 -1.60
N ASP A 46 5.59 8.61 -2.64
CA ASP A 46 5.20 8.88 -4.04
C ASP A 46 5.64 7.71 -4.96
N PRO A 47 5.01 6.52 -4.83
CA PRO A 47 5.50 5.31 -5.47
C PRO A 47 5.56 5.38 -6.98
N VAL A 48 6.76 5.26 -7.56
CA VAL A 48 6.93 5.21 -9.02
C VAL A 48 6.22 4.00 -9.62
N THR A 49 6.12 2.89 -8.88
CA THR A 49 5.39 1.69 -9.31
C THR A 49 3.92 1.97 -9.55
N LEU A 50 3.25 2.74 -8.69
CA LEU A 50 1.83 3.07 -8.85
C LEU A 50 1.56 4.12 -9.95
N LYS A 51 2.61 4.64 -10.57
CA LYS A 51 2.54 5.47 -11.79
C LYS A 51 2.72 4.66 -13.07
N ARG A 52 2.92 3.34 -12.97
CA ARG A 52 3.14 2.44 -14.11
C ARG A 52 1.89 1.60 -14.39
N THR A 53 1.44 1.62 -15.64
CA THR A 53 0.21 0.96 -16.07
C THR A 53 0.19 -0.52 -15.70
N TRP A 54 1.26 -1.25 -16.00
CA TRP A 54 1.40 -2.66 -15.65
C TRP A 54 1.35 -2.92 -14.14
N CYS A 55 2.02 -2.10 -13.33
CA CYS A 55 2.04 -2.30 -11.88
C CYS A 55 0.67 -2.03 -11.24
N VAL A 56 -0.05 -1.00 -11.68
CA VAL A 56 -1.43 -0.76 -11.25
C VAL A 56 -2.32 -1.95 -11.63
N PHE A 57 -2.15 -2.46 -12.84
CA PHE A 57 -2.88 -3.62 -13.32
C PHE A 57 -2.56 -4.90 -12.54
N GLU A 58 -1.31 -5.10 -12.11
CA GLU A 58 -0.91 -6.22 -11.24
C GLU A 58 -1.61 -6.18 -9.88
N VAL A 59 -1.81 -4.99 -9.30
CA VAL A 59 -2.58 -4.83 -8.05
C VAL A 59 -4.03 -5.27 -8.28
N TYR A 60 -4.66 -4.76 -9.36
CA TYR A 60 -6.02 -5.15 -9.74
C TYR A 60 -6.17 -6.65 -9.94
N ALA A 61 -5.29 -7.24 -10.76
CA ALA A 61 -5.32 -8.66 -11.04
C ALA A 61 -5.12 -9.49 -9.76
N SER A 62 -4.31 -9.01 -8.80
CA SER A 62 -4.15 -9.70 -7.52
C SER A 62 -5.45 -9.75 -6.71
N GLU A 63 -6.26 -8.68 -6.71
CA GLU A 63 -7.55 -8.66 -6.03
C GLU A 63 -8.58 -9.55 -6.77
N VAL A 64 -8.64 -9.45 -8.11
CA VAL A 64 -9.56 -10.26 -8.94
C VAL A 64 -9.30 -11.75 -8.80
N GLU A 65 -8.03 -12.16 -8.80
CA GLU A 65 -7.62 -13.56 -8.67
C GLU A 65 -7.52 -14.01 -7.20
N ASN A 66 -7.90 -13.16 -6.24
CA ASN A 66 -7.79 -13.40 -4.80
C ASN A 66 -6.38 -13.87 -4.38
N ALA A 67 -5.36 -13.31 -5.02
CA ALA A 67 -3.97 -13.54 -4.72
C ALA A 67 -3.51 -12.67 -3.54
N ARG A 68 -2.62 -13.20 -2.71
CA ARG A 68 -2.03 -12.44 -1.61
C ARG A 68 -1.10 -11.36 -2.15
N PHE A 69 -1.50 -10.10 -1.94
CA PHE A 69 -0.67 -8.94 -2.28
C PHE A 69 0.23 -8.51 -1.12
N GLU A 70 1.50 -8.32 -1.41
CA GLU A 70 2.52 -7.88 -0.46
C GLU A 70 3.36 -6.73 -1.03
N ILE A 71 3.80 -5.82 -0.18
CA ILE A 71 4.74 -4.76 -0.54
C ILE A 71 6.10 -5.03 0.11
N ALA A 72 7.14 -4.93 -0.70
CA ALA A 72 8.53 -4.92 -0.26
C ALA A 72 9.11 -3.51 -0.45
N MET A 73 9.99 -3.08 0.43
CA MET A 73 10.68 -1.80 0.30
C MET A 73 12.09 -1.87 0.88
N GLY A 74 12.97 -0.99 0.40
CA GLY A 74 14.33 -0.88 0.92
C GLY A 74 14.34 -0.45 2.40
N ARG A 75 15.41 -0.80 3.14
CA ARG A 75 15.53 -0.48 4.57
C ARG A 75 15.34 1.02 4.88
N SER A 76 15.90 1.90 4.05
CA SER A 76 15.73 3.35 4.21
C SER A 76 14.30 3.82 3.96
N GLN A 77 13.61 3.22 2.97
CA GLN A 77 12.20 3.51 2.69
C GLN A 77 11.29 3.01 3.82
N LYS A 78 11.58 1.82 4.38
CA LYS A 78 10.85 1.32 5.56
C LYS A 78 11.02 2.26 6.75
N ALA A 79 12.25 2.71 7.01
CA ALA A 79 12.51 3.66 8.10
C ALA A 79 11.77 4.99 7.89
N SER A 80 11.75 5.53 6.66
CA SER A 80 10.99 6.74 6.33
C SER A 80 9.49 6.53 6.54
N LEU A 81 8.93 5.42 6.03
CA LEU A 81 7.52 5.07 6.25
C LEU A 81 7.19 5.07 7.74
N ILE A 82 7.98 4.39 8.58
CA ILE A 82 7.73 4.30 10.03
C ILE A 82 7.73 5.69 10.68
N GLN A 83 8.63 6.57 10.26
CA GLN A 83 8.72 7.92 10.80
C GLN A 83 7.53 8.78 10.35
N ASP A 84 7.20 8.71 9.06
CA ASP A 84 6.23 9.61 8.44
C ASP A 84 4.78 9.20 8.74
N ILE A 85 4.50 7.90 8.88
CA ILE A 85 3.16 7.34 9.14
C ILE A 85 2.59 7.77 10.52
N GLN A 86 3.44 8.32 11.39
CA GLN A 86 3.01 8.91 12.66
C GLN A 86 2.22 10.21 12.46
N VAL A 87 2.41 10.88 11.32
CA VAL A 87 1.70 12.10 10.96
C VAL A 87 0.34 11.74 10.36
N LEU A 88 -0.73 12.28 10.94
CA LEU A 88 -2.08 12.10 10.44
C LEU A 88 -2.19 12.53 8.98
N GLY A 89 -2.81 11.72 8.12
CA GLY A 89 -2.99 12.01 6.70
C GLY A 89 -1.81 11.63 5.81
N ALA A 90 -0.62 11.33 6.32
CA ALA A 90 0.56 11.03 5.48
C ALA A 90 0.34 9.82 4.54
N PHE A 91 -0.41 8.82 4.99
CA PHE A 91 -0.78 7.68 4.16
C PHE A 91 -1.80 8.06 3.06
N HIS A 92 -2.80 8.86 3.41
CA HIS A 92 -3.80 9.33 2.44
C HIS A 92 -3.17 10.29 1.42
N GLU A 93 -2.21 11.12 1.81
CA GLU A 93 -1.41 11.92 0.90
C GLU A 93 -0.67 11.03 -0.12
N MET A 94 -0.04 9.94 0.34
CA MET A 94 0.57 8.96 -0.55
C MET A 94 -0.45 8.35 -1.51
N LEU A 95 -1.62 7.91 -1.04
CA LEU A 95 -2.68 7.38 -1.90
C LEU A 95 -3.17 8.42 -2.92
N SER A 96 -3.20 9.71 -2.56
CA SER A 96 -3.61 10.80 -3.47
C SER A 96 -2.66 10.99 -4.66
N THR A 97 -1.43 10.49 -4.58
CA THR A 97 -0.46 10.50 -5.69
C THR A 97 -0.80 9.48 -6.78
N VAL A 98 -1.66 8.51 -6.46
CA VAL A 98 -2.02 7.40 -7.34
C VAL A 98 -3.17 7.82 -8.24
N ASN A 99 -2.98 7.65 -9.54
CA ASN A 99 -4.00 7.89 -10.55
C ASN A 99 -3.75 6.93 -11.71
N SER A 100 -4.54 5.87 -11.78
CA SER A 100 -4.40 4.81 -12.78
C SER A 100 -4.57 5.31 -14.21
N GLU A 101 -5.45 6.28 -14.44
CA GLU A 101 -5.69 6.89 -15.76
C GLU A 101 -4.48 7.70 -16.25
N LYS A 102 -3.68 8.26 -15.34
CA LYS A 102 -2.43 8.97 -15.66
C LYS A 102 -1.19 8.07 -15.68
N SER A 103 -1.37 6.77 -15.46
CA SER A 103 -0.27 5.80 -15.47
C SER A 103 0.40 5.69 -16.85
N LYS A 104 1.67 5.31 -16.87
CA LYS A 104 2.48 5.25 -18.09
C LYS A 104 3.15 3.89 -18.26
N THR A 105 3.35 3.49 -19.52
CA THR A 105 4.20 2.37 -19.91
C THR A 105 5.10 2.80 -21.07
N THR A 106 6.21 2.08 -21.25
CA THR A 106 7.19 2.34 -22.32
C THR A 106 6.70 1.83 -23.67
N VAL A 107 5.85 0.79 -23.67
CA VAL A 107 5.27 0.19 -24.87
C VAL A 107 3.86 0.77 -25.06
N PRO A 108 3.62 1.62 -26.08
CA PRO A 108 2.32 2.29 -26.24
C PRO A 108 1.15 1.32 -26.46
N SER A 109 1.38 0.20 -27.18
CA SER A 109 0.34 -0.81 -27.41
C SER A 109 -0.14 -1.47 -26.11
N ASP A 110 0.78 -1.76 -25.18
CA ASP A 110 0.40 -2.29 -23.86
C ASP A 110 -0.50 -1.31 -23.11
N ARG A 111 -0.21 -0.01 -23.20
CA ARG A 111 -1.04 1.02 -22.58
C ARG A 111 -2.44 0.94 -23.13
N ASP A 112 -2.57 0.96 -24.45
CA ASP A 112 -3.86 1.09 -25.11
C ASP A 112 -4.72 -0.16 -24.83
N ASN A 113 -4.14 -1.36 -24.91
CA ASN A 113 -4.81 -2.62 -24.59
C ASN A 113 -5.22 -2.72 -23.12
N ILE A 114 -4.34 -2.37 -22.17
CA ILE A 114 -4.68 -2.40 -20.74
C ILE A 114 -5.75 -1.34 -20.43
N PHE A 115 -5.67 -0.16 -21.03
CA PHE A 115 -6.65 0.91 -20.80
C PHE A 115 -8.02 0.53 -21.37
N GLU A 116 -8.07 -0.13 -22.52
CA GLU A 116 -9.31 -0.68 -23.08
C GLU A 116 -9.91 -1.73 -22.14
N LEU A 117 -9.10 -2.71 -21.72
CA LEU A 117 -9.52 -3.73 -20.74
C LEU A 117 -10.04 -3.11 -19.43
N ILE A 118 -9.33 -2.12 -18.88
CA ILE A 118 -9.77 -1.41 -17.67
C ILE A 118 -11.12 -0.74 -17.90
N ARG A 119 -11.31 -0.05 -19.03
CA ARG A 119 -12.59 0.64 -19.33
C ARG A 119 -13.75 -0.34 -19.47
N ASP A 120 -13.50 -1.49 -20.08
CA ASP A 120 -14.54 -2.48 -20.36
C ASP A 120 -14.93 -3.29 -19.12
N GLU A 121 -13.97 -3.61 -18.24
CA GLU A 121 -14.23 -4.45 -17.06
C GLU A 121 -14.67 -3.67 -15.83
N VAL A 122 -13.98 -2.57 -15.49
CA VAL A 122 -14.09 -1.97 -14.15
C VAL A 122 -14.16 -0.44 -14.12
N GLY A 123 -13.52 0.22 -15.08
CA GLY A 123 -13.32 1.66 -15.11
C GLY A 123 -12.23 2.17 -14.14
N PHE A 124 -11.58 3.27 -14.50
CA PHE A 124 -10.45 3.82 -13.74
C PHE A 124 -10.81 4.26 -12.31
N THR A 125 -12.00 4.82 -12.09
CA THR A 125 -12.42 5.23 -10.75
C THR A 125 -12.55 4.06 -9.79
N GLN A 126 -13.13 2.94 -10.25
CA GLN A 126 -13.25 1.75 -9.42
C GLN A 126 -11.90 1.04 -9.27
N LEU A 127 -11.06 1.07 -10.31
CA LEU A 127 -9.68 0.59 -10.24
C LEU A 127 -8.87 1.30 -9.15
N ASP A 128 -8.88 2.64 -9.12
CA ASP A 128 -8.17 3.41 -8.10
C ASP A 128 -8.66 3.03 -6.69
N ARG A 129 -9.97 2.89 -6.48
CA ARG A 129 -10.53 2.46 -5.20
C ARG A 129 -10.03 1.07 -4.78
N MET A 130 -10.02 0.10 -5.68
CA MET A 130 -9.51 -1.24 -5.38
C MET A 130 -8.02 -1.22 -5.06
N VAL A 131 -7.23 -0.41 -5.78
CA VAL A 131 -5.80 -0.24 -5.49
C VAL A 131 -5.62 0.34 -4.08
N PHE A 132 -6.41 1.34 -3.69
CA PHE A 132 -6.35 1.92 -2.35
C PHE A 132 -6.71 0.88 -1.29
N ASP A 133 -7.80 0.15 -1.49
CA ASP A 133 -8.24 -0.91 -0.57
C ASP A 133 -7.16 -1.99 -0.37
N VAL A 134 -6.48 -2.42 -1.45
CA VAL A 134 -5.41 -3.41 -1.39
C VAL A 134 -4.21 -2.89 -0.59
N ILE A 135 -3.79 -1.66 -0.84
CA ILE A 135 -2.64 -1.05 -0.15
C ILE A 135 -2.99 -0.77 1.33
N GLU A 136 -4.21 -0.30 1.61
CA GLU A 136 -4.73 -0.12 2.97
C GLU A 136 -4.75 -1.43 3.76
N LYS A 137 -5.33 -2.49 3.19
CA LYS A 137 -5.35 -3.82 3.83
C LYS A 137 -3.93 -4.28 4.13
N TRP A 138 -3.00 -4.09 3.21
CA TRP A 138 -1.60 -4.43 3.43
C TRP A 138 -0.96 -3.58 4.55
N MET A 139 -1.23 -2.27 4.58
CA MET A 139 -0.68 -1.36 5.59
C MET A 139 -1.18 -1.73 6.99
N LEU A 140 -2.49 -1.97 7.15
CA LEU A 140 -3.08 -2.40 8.42
C LEU A 140 -2.47 -3.72 8.92
N ARG A 141 -2.33 -4.73 8.05
CA ARG A 141 -1.67 -5.99 8.42
C ARG A 141 -0.21 -5.79 8.82
N SER A 142 0.48 -4.86 8.17
CA SER A 142 1.88 -4.55 8.46
C SER A 142 2.01 -3.86 9.82
N ILE A 143 1.12 -2.93 10.14
CA ILE A 143 1.06 -2.30 11.47
C ILE A 143 0.73 -3.33 12.54
N ASP A 144 -0.24 -4.22 12.30
CA ASP A 144 -0.57 -5.31 13.24
C ASP A 144 0.64 -6.20 13.54
N HIS A 145 1.43 -6.53 12.52
CA HIS A 145 2.66 -7.28 12.71
C HIS A 145 3.68 -6.53 13.57
N GLU A 146 3.83 -5.21 13.40
CA GLU A 146 4.75 -4.40 14.19
C GLU A 146 4.25 -4.20 15.65
N ILE A 147 2.93 -4.18 15.87
CA ILE A 147 2.31 -4.21 17.22
C ILE A 147 2.67 -5.53 17.93
N ASP A 148 2.51 -6.66 17.23
CA ASP A 148 2.80 -7.99 17.79
C ASP A 148 4.30 -8.22 18.04
N ALA A 149 5.15 -7.63 17.19
CA ALA A 149 6.61 -7.75 17.26
C ALA A 149 7.27 -6.69 18.16
N ALA A 150 6.50 -5.77 18.75
CA ALA A 150 7.04 -4.66 19.53
C ALA A 150 7.84 -5.17 20.75
N PRO A 151 9.11 -4.73 20.93
CA PRO A 151 9.96 -5.23 22.01
C PRO A 151 9.62 -4.62 23.38
N THR A 152 8.85 -3.53 23.41
CA THR A 152 8.39 -2.87 24.64
C THR A 152 6.95 -2.39 24.46
N THR A 153 6.26 -2.23 25.60
CA THR A 153 4.90 -1.67 25.69
C THR A 153 4.82 -0.24 25.15
N VAL A 154 5.85 0.58 25.37
CA VAL A 154 5.94 1.93 24.78
C VAL A 154 5.94 1.88 23.25
N ILE A 155 6.76 1.02 22.64
CA ILE A 155 6.82 0.88 21.18
C ILE A 155 5.51 0.29 20.65
N GLN A 156 4.91 -0.64 21.40
CA GLN A 156 3.59 -1.18 21.07
C GLN A 156 2.51 -0.09 21.05
N ALA A 157 2.49 0.80 22.04
CA ALA A 157 1.56 1.93 22.10
C ALA A 157 1.77 2.90 20.93
N ASP A 158 3.01 3.20 20.56
CA ASP A 158 3.32 4.04 19.40
C ASP A 158 2.75 3.43 18.10
N TRP A 159 2.85 2.11 17.91
CA TRP A 159 2.25 1.43 16.76
C TRP A 159 0.72 1.37 16.79
N ILE A 160 0.12 1.22 17.98
CA ILE A 160 -1.33 1.29 18.14
C ILE A 160 -1.85 2.71 17.82
N MET A 161 -1.11 3.76 18.19
CA MET A 161 -1.42 5.14 17.78
C MET A 161 -1.41 5.29 16.25
N VAL A 162 -0.40 4.76 15.58
CA VAL A 162 -0.32 4.74 14.11
C VAL A 162 -1.53 4.02 13.50
N LYS A 163 -1.92 2.86 14.06
CA LYS A 163 -3.12 2.14 13.63
C LYS A 163 -4.38 3.00 13.79
N GLY A 164 -4.51 3.70 14.92
CA GLY A 164 -5.63 4.60 15.18
C GLY A 164 -5.72 5.73 14.16
N ASN A 165 -4.59 6.36 13.81
CA ASN A 165 -4.54 7.41 12.78
C ASN A 165 -5.00 6.87 11.42
N LEU A 166 -4.51 5.70 11.01
CA LEU A 166 -4.90 5.08 9.74
C LEU A 166 -6.39 4.72 9.70
N LEU A 167 -6.94 4.18 10.80
CA LEU A 167 -8.37 3.88 10.92
C LEU A 167 -9.21 5.16 10.90
N GLN A 168 -8.73 6.25 11.49
CA GLN A 168 -9.39 7.54 11.45
C GLN A 168 -9.45 8.10 10.02
N ASP A 169 -8.34 8.05 9.29
CA ASP A 169 -8.27 8.50 7.89
C ASP A 169 -9.21 7.68 6.99
N LYS A 170 -9.38 6.39 7.29
CA LYS A 170 -10.34 5.50 6.62
C LYS A 170 -11.81 5.79 6.97
N GLY A 171 -12.07 6.56 8.03
CA GLY A 171 -13.42 6.80 8.54
C GLY A 171 -13.94 5.72 9.51
N GLU A 172 -13.10 4.78 9.94
CA GLU A 172 -13.40 3.74 10.93
C GLU A 172 -13.29 4.30 12.36
N TYR A 173 -14.04 5.36 12.65
CA TYR A 173 -13.86 6.18 13.87
C TYR A 173 -14.03 5.40 15.18
N ALA A 174 -14.89 4.38 15.21
CA ALA A 174 -15.05 3.53 16.39
C ALA A 174 -13.77 2.74 16.69
N GLN A 175 -13.21 2.06 15.67
CA GLN A 175 -11.98 1.30 15.80
C GLN A 175 -10.78 2.20 16.08
N ALA A 176 -10.75 3.39 15.47
CA ALA A 176 -9.73 4.39 15.73
C ALA A 176 -9.74 4.85 17.19
N LYS A 177 -10.92 5.15 17.74
CA LYS A 177 -11.09 5.51 19.14
C LYS A 177 -10.59 4.41 20.08
N ASP A 178 -10.97 3.16 19.82
CA ASP A 178 -10.54 2.02 20.63
C ASP A 178 -9.00 1.86 20.62
N ALA A 179 -8.38 2.04 19.44
CA ALA A 179 -6.93 2.06 19.32
C ALA A 179 -6.28 3.18 20.15
N PHE A 180 -6.77 4.43 20.03
CA PHE A 180 -6.23 5.55 20.81
C PHE A 180 -6.38 5.36 22.32
N GLN A 181 -7.50 4.82 22.77
CA GLN A 181 -7.71 4.51 24.19
C GLN A 181 -6.73 3.44 24.68
N THR A 182 -6.55 2.37 23.90
CA THR A 182 -5.59 1.30 24.22
C THR A 182 -4.16 1.83 24.33
N ALA A 183 -3.72 2.65 23.37
CA ALA A 183 -2.39 3.25 23.39
C ALA A 183 -2.18 4.18 24.59
N HIS A 184 -3.20 4.98 24.94
CA HIS A 184 -3.17 5.87 26.09
C HIS A 184 -3.10 5.10 27.41
N GLU A 185 -3.84 4.00 27.55
CA GLU A 185 -3.81 3.15 28.74
C GLU A 185 -2.45 2.50 28.96
N ILE A 186 -1.84 1.96 27.90
CA ILE A 186 -0.48 1.39 27.96
C ILE A 186 0.52 2.47 28.36
N SER A 187 0.44 3.64 27.73
CA SER A 187 1.31 4.77 28.05
C SER A 187 1.20 5.23 29.50
N ARG A 188 -0.02 5.27 30.05
CA ARG A 188 -0.27 5.67 31.44
C ARG A 188 0.29 4.67 32.44
N GLN A 189 0.29 3.38 32.11
CA GLN A 189 0.88 2.33 32.96
C GLN A 189 2.40 2.43 33.03
N ASP A 190 3.05 2.78 31.92
CA ASP A 190 4.52 2.87 31.83
C ASP A 190 5.09 4.17 32.40
N PHE A 191 4.39 5.30 32.27
CA PHE A 191 4.89 6.63 32.67
C PHE A 191 4.18 7.23 33.90
N GLY A 192 3.09 6.63 34.39
CA GLY A 192 2.28 7.23 35.47
C GLY A 192 1.68 8.58 35.05
N ASP A 193 1.68 9.57 35.96
CA ASP A 193 1.22 10.94 35.70
C ASP A 193 2.27 11.80 34.96
N ASP A 194 3.47 11.28 34.71
CA ASP A 194 4.60 12.00 34.09
C ASP A 194 4.63 11.83 32.55
N TYR A 195 3.46 11.57 31.95
CA TYR A 195 3.33 11.37 30.50
C TYR A 195 3.67 12.68 29.75
N PRO A 196 4.66 12.69 28.85
CA PRO A 196 4.98 13.89 28.07
C PRO A 196 3.81 14.24 27.13
N GLU A 197 3.06 15.31 27.45
CA GLU A 197 1.98 15.85 26.61
C GLU A 197 2.44 16.23 25.18
N SER A 198 3.75 16.34 24.94
CA SER A 198 4.34 16.67 23.64
C SER A 198 4.10 15.63 22.54
N ARG A 199 3.51 14.47 22.86
CA ARG A 199 3.12 13.43 21.89
C ARG A 199 1.64 13.47 21.50
N LEU A 200 0.81 14.21 22.23
CA LEU A 200 -0.57 14.48 21.83
C LEU A 200 -0.54 15.69 20.91
N GLY A 201 -0.63 15.46 19.61
CA GLY A 201 -0.82 16.49 18.60
C GLY A 201 -2.08 17.31 18.90
N THR A 202 -1.94 18.31 19.76
CA THR A 202 -2.93 19.35 20.03
C THR A 202 -2.28 20.68 19.69
N GLU A 203 -2.12 20.94 18.39
CA GLU A 203 -2.12 22.33 17.95
C GLU A 203 -3.54 22.86 18.17
N SER A 204 -3.82 23.31 19.40
CA SER A 204 -4.91 24.24 19.63
C SER A 204 -4.53 25.50 18.84
N SER A 205 -5.17 25.68 17.68
CA SER A 205 -5.09 26.91 16.94
C SER A 205 -5.62 28.04 17.85
N SER A 206 -4.70 28.84 18.37
CA SER A 206 -4.97 30.11 19.02
C SER A 206 -4.19 31.19 18.30
N LYS A 207 -4.75 31.68 17.18
CA LYS A 207 -4.91 33.10 16.84
C LYS A 207 -5.49 33.27 15.44
#